data_AF-A0A257T698-F1
#
_entry.id   AF-A0A257T698-F1
#
_cell.length_a   1.000
_cell.length_b   1.000
_cell.length_c   1.000
_cell.angle_alpha   90.00
_cell.angle_beta   90.00
_cell.angle_gamma   90.00
#
_symmetry.space_group_name_H-M   'P 1'
#
loop_
_entity.id
_entity.type
_entity.pdbx_description
1 polymer ?
#
loop_
_entity_poly.entity_id
_entity_poly.type
_entity_poly.pdbx_seq_one_letter_code
_entity_poly.pdbx_strand_id
1 'polypeptide(L)'
;MGVASVPLETRTLPGRGLVARGLVGASPVFLGSPRLMREQGLAFGDRLRHASQQFEDDGRSLVCIGWQGQVRGIFGFDEKLRPEVREMIDGCRRLALKVSVLSG
;
A
#
# COMPACT_ATOMS: atom_id res chain seq x y z
N MET A 1 19.75 -13.37 -14.54
CA MET A 1 19.54 -11.99 -15.00
C MET A 1 19.90 -11.06 -13.86
N GLY A 2 21.02 -10.34 -13.95
CA GLY A 2 21.36 -9.31 -12.97
C GLY A 2 20.44 -8.11 -13.17
N VAL A 3 19.78 -7.67 -12.11
CA VAL A 3 19.04 -6.42 -12.14
C VAL A 3 20.07 -5.30 -12.06
N ALA A 4 20.27 -4.55 -13.14
CA ALA A 4 21.12 -3.36 -13.10
C ALA A 4 20.43 -2.33 -12.20
N SER A 5 21.05 -1.98 -11.07
CA SER A 5 20.56 -0.91 -10.20
C SER A 5 21.04 0.43 -10.75
N VAL A 6 20.09 1.26 -11.15
CA VAL A 6 20.35 2.65 -11.53
C VAL A 6 20.06 3.53 -10.31
N PRO A 7 20.89 4.54 -9.99
CA PRO A 7 20.56 5.49 -8.92
C PRO A 7 19.25 6.21 -9.23
N LEU A 8 18.40 6.34 -8.21
CA LEU A 8 17.12 7.02 -8.32
C LEU A 8 16.87 7.87 -7.08
N GLU A 9 16.35 9.06 -7.30
CA GLU A 9 15.88 9.94 -6.23
C GLU A 9 14.51 9.44 -5.79
N THR A 10 14.32 9.30 -4.48
CA THR A 10 13.03 8.88 -3.92
C THR A 10 12.47 9.95 -3.01
N ARG A 11 11.14 10.12 -3.05
CA ARG A 11 10.44 11.04 -2.17
C ARG A 11 9.18 10.39 -1.62
N THR A 12 9.02 10.47 -0.30
CA THR A 12 7.80 10.05 0.38
C THR A 12 6.69 11.07 0.19
N LEU A 13 5.49 10.58 -0.10
CA LEU A 13 4.22 11.31 -0.14
C LEU A 13 3.40 10.83 1.06
N PRO A 14 3.35 11.59 2.17
CA PRO A 14 2.73 11.14 3.42
C PRO A 14 1.29 10.66 3.22
N GLY A 15 0.94 9.47 3.73
CA GLY A 15 -0.38 8.84 3.59
C GLY A 15 -0.73 8.37 2.16
N ARG A 16 0.24 8.39 1.23
CA ARG A 16 0.05 7.96 -0.17
C ARG A 16 1.06 6.90 -0.56
N GLY A 17 2.35 7.14 -0.35
CA GLY A 17 3.41 6.21 -0.75
C GLY A 17 4.70 6.93 -1.10
N LEU A 18 5.38 6.46 -2.14
CA LEU A 18 6.69 6.90 -2.60
C LEU A 18 6.64 7.16 -4.11
N VAL A 19 7.40 8.16 -4.54
CA VAL A 19 7.74 8.37 -5.95
C VAL A 19 9.23 8.22 -6.12
N ALA A 20 9.64 7.49 -7.15
CA ALA A 20 11.03 7.37 -7.58
C ALA A 20 11.21 8.01 -8.96
N ARG A 21 12.28 8.78 -9.13
CA ARG A 21 12.66 9.41 -10.40
C ARG A 21 14.08 9.00 -10.76
N GLY A 22 14.26 8.52 -11.98
CA GLY A 22 15.56 8.20 -12.54
C GLY A 22 16.17 9.40 -13.27
N LEU A 23 17.04 9.10 -14.24
CA LEU A 23 17.64 10.07 -15.15
C LEU A 23 16.60 10.98 -15.82
N VAL A 24 17.03 12.18 -16.22
CA VAL A 24 16.20 13.15 -16.95
C VAL A 24 15.52 12.47 -18.14
N GLY A 25 14.19 12.60 -18.23
CA GLY A 25 13.36 12.01 -19.30
C GLY A 25 12.75 10.65 -18.99
N ALA A 26 13.17 9.97 -17.92
CA ALA A 26 12.52 8.74 -17.48
C ALA A 26 11.15 9.05 -16.82
N SER A 27 10.15 8.21 -17.10
CA SER A 27 8.86 8.32 -16.41
C SER A 27 9.02 8.00 -14.92
N PRO A 28 8.38 8.75 -14.02
CA PRO A 28 8.40 8.44 -12.59
C PRO A 28 7.76 7.07 -12.33
N VAL A 29 8.29 6.38 -11.33
CA VAL A 29 7.71 5.16 -10.76
C VAL A 29 7.00 5.53 -9.48
N PHE A 30 5.79 5.05 -9.30
CA PHE A 30 4.98 5.26 -8.10
C PHE A 30 4.80 3.94 -7.38
N LEU A 31 4.97 3.98 -6.05
CA LEU A 31 4.71 2.85 -5.15
C LEU A 31 3.84 3.37 -4.01
N GLY A 32 2.60 2.90 -3.89
CA GLY A 32 1.71 3.43 -2.85
C GLY A 32 0.26 2.99 -3.01
N SER A 33 -0.64 3.71 -2.35
CA SER A 33 -2.06 3.38 -2.30
C SER A 33 -2.75 3.48 -3.67
N PRO A 34 -3.91 2.82 -3.85
CA PRO A 34 -4.76 3.02 -5.04
C PRO A 34 -5.12 4.49 -5.28
N ARG A 35 -5.23 5.28 -4.20
CA ARG A 35 -5.45 6.73 -4.29
C ARG A 35 -4.29 7.43 -4.99
N LEU A 36 -3.05 7.11 -4.65
CA LEU A 36 -1.87 7.65 -5.35
C LEU A 36 -1.92 7.33 -6.84
N MET A 37 -2.25 6.08 -7.20
CA MET A 37 -2.32 5.67 -8.60
C MET A 37 -3.33 6.51 -9.39
N ARG A 38 -4.53 6.74 -8.83
CA ARG A 38 -5.55 7.59 -9.46
C ARG A 38 -5.10 9.05 -9.58
N GLU A 39 -4.52 9.62 -8.52
CA GLU A 39 -4.01 11.00 -8.50
C GLU A 39 -2.90 11.22 -9.54
N GLN A 40 -2.11 10.19 -9.85
CA GLN A 40 -1.03 10.24 -10.83
C GLN A 40 -1.46 9.75 -12.23
N GLY A 41 -2.74 9.48 -12.45
CA GLY A 41 -3.29 9.09 -13.75
C GLY A 41 -2.91 7.68 -14.20
N LEU A 42 -2.61 6.75 -13.28
CA LEU A 42 -2.30 5.36 -13.62
C LEU A 42 -3.58 4.54 -13.69
N ALA A 43 -3.81 3.92 -14.85
CA ALA A 43 -4.93 3.02 -15.06
C ALA A 43 -4.62 1.61 -14.54
N PHE A 44 -5.65 0.96 -14.02
CA PHE A 44 -5.60 -0.47 -13.67
C PHE A 44 -6.13 -1.28 -14.85
N GLY A 45 -5.34 -2.25 -15.32
CA GLY A 45 -5.88 -3.33 -16.16
C GLY A 45 -6.89 -4.16 -15.39
N ASP A 46 -7.81 -4.84 -16.09
CA ASP A 46 -8.98 -5.49 -15.48
C ASP A 46 -8.63 -6.50 -14.39
N ARG A 47 -7.56 -7.28 -14.59
CA ARG A 47 -7.09 -8.26 -13.60
C ARG A 47 -6.65 -7.58 -12.29
N LEU A 48 -5.89 -6.50 -12.38
CA LEU A 48 -5.42 -5.77 -11.20
C LEU A 48 -6.55 -4.97 -10.54
N ARG A 49 -7.51 -4.48 -11.33
CA ARG A 49 -8.73 -3.85 -10.82
C ARG A 49 -9.55 -4.84 -9.98
N HIS A 50 -9.81 -6.03 -10.52
CA HIS A 50 -10.55 -7.06 -9.80
C HIS A 50 -9.82 -7.49 -8.51
N ALA A 51 -8.51 -7.72 -8.58
CA ALA A 51 -7.75 -8.06 -7.40
C ALA A 51 -7.73 -6.91 -6.37
N SER A 52 -7.58 -5.66 -6.80
CA SER A 52 -7.65 -4.50 -5.93
C SER A 52 -9.01 -4.41 -5.21
N GLN A 53 -10.11 -4.67 -5.93
CA GLN A 53 -11.46 -4.70 -5.36
C GLN A 53 -11.58 -5.78 -4.28
N GLN A 54 -11.09 -6.99 -4.54
CA GLN A 54 -11.13 -8.09 -3.55
C GLN A 54 -10.38 -7.76 -2.25
N PHE A 55 -9.23 -7.08 -2.35
CA PHE A 55 -8.51 -6.63 -1.15
C PHE A 55 -9.28 -5.56 -0.38
N GLU A 56 -9.89 -4.60 -1.08
CA GLU A 56 -10.70 -3.54 -0.47
C GLU A 56 -11.96 -4.10 0.21
N ASP A 57 -12.67 -5.01 -0.46
CA ASP A 57 -13.89 -5.65 0.06
C ASP A 57 -13.60 -6.51 1.31
N ASP A 58 -12.43 -7.17 1.35
CA ASP A 58 -11.98 -7.95 2.51
C ASP A 58 -11.39 -7.08 3.64
N GLY A 59 -11.35 -5.75 3.48
CA GLY A 59 -10.76 -4.82 4.45
C GLY A 59 -9.25 -5.00 4.62
N ARG A 60 -8.57 -5.56 3.61
CA ARG A 60 -7.13 -5.84 3.64
C ARG A 60 -6.34 -4.73 2.96
N SER A 61 -5.17 -4.46 3.52
CA SER A 61 -4.27 -3.44 2.98
C SER A 61 -3.58 -3.92 1.70
N LEU A 62 -3.39 -3.00 0.75
CA LEU A 62 -2.63 -3.26 -0.47
C LEU A 62 -1.78 -2.06 -0.88
N VAL A 63 -0.67 -2.31 -1.57
CA VAL A 63 0.18 -1.30 -2.19
C VAL A 63 0.29 -1.59 -3.69
N CYS A 64 0.12 -0.57 -4.51
CA CYS A 64 0.26 -0.63 -5.96
C CYS A 64 1.65 -0.14 -6.39
N ILE A 65 2.15 -0.67 -7.51
CA ILE A 65 3.29 -0.13 -8.23
C ILE A 65 2.91 0.16 -9.68
N GLY A 66 3.37 1.29 -10.22
CA GLY A 66 3.10 1.63 -11.60
C GLY A 66 3.99 2.73 -12.16
N TRP A 67 4.02 2.79 -13.49
CA TRP A 67 4.74 3.80 -14.27
C TRP A 67 4.14 3.87 -15.68
N GLN A 68 4.42 4.97 -16.40
CA GLN A 68 3.91 5.20 -17.77
C GLN A 68 2.37 5.07 -17.86
N GLY A 69 1.65 5.67 -16.92
CA GLY A 69 0.19 5.70 -16.91
C GLY A 69 -0.50 4.36 -16.63
N GLN A 70 0.23 3.34 -16.19
CA GLN A 70 -0.33 2.00 -15.92
C GLN A 70 0.15 1.45 -14.59
N VAL A 71 -0.79 0.93 -13.80
CA VAL A 71 -0.49 0.09 -12.65
C VAL A 71 -0.04 -1.27 -13.16
N ARG A 72 1.10 -1.75 -12.66
CA ARG A 72 1.76 -2.96 -13.14
C ARG A 72 1.80 -4.07 -12.11
N GLY A 73 1.58 -3.75 -10.85
CA GLY A 73 1.51 -4.75 -9.79
C GLY A 73 0.80 -4.22 -8.56
N ILE A 74 0.35 -5.16 -7.75
CA ILE A 74 -0.19 -4.95 -6.41
C ILE A 74 0.51 -5.89 -5.45
N PHE A 75 0.71 -5.45 -4.22
CA PHE A 75 1.24 -6.19 -3.10
C PHE A 75 0.16 -6.18 -2.02
N GLY A 76 -0.43 -7.35 -1.76
CA GLY A 76 -1.41 -7.52 -0.70
C GLY A 76 -0.73 -7.76 0.64
N PHE A 77 -1.25 -7.15 1.70
CA PHE A 77 -0.79 -7.36 3.06
C PHE A 77 -1.91 -8.02 3.85
N ASP A 78 -1.60 -9.18 4.40
CA ASP A 78 -2.44 -9.87 5.37
C ASP A 78 -1.84 -9.63 6.75
N GLU A 79 -2.64 -9.12 7.68
CA GLU A 79 -2.21 -8.87 9.04
C GLU A 79 -2.93 -9.84 9.97
N LYS A 80 -2.14 -10.61 10.72
CA LYS A 80 -2.67 -11.52 11.72
C LYS A 80 -2.49 -10.91 13.09
N LEU A 81 -3.59 -10.77 13.82
CA LEU A 81 -3.54 -10.46 15.24
C LEU A 81 -2.77 -11.56 15.97
N ARG A 82 -1.97 -11.17 16.96
CA ARG A 82 -1.31 -12.13 17.84
C ARG A 82 -2.39 -12.92 18.61
N PRO A 83 -2.18 -14.23 18.88
CA PRO A 83 -3.17 -15.05 19.57
C PRO A 83 -3.66 -14.43 20.88
N GLU A 84 -2.76 -13.79 21.63
CA GLU A 84 -3.01 -13.16 22.92
C GLU A 84 -3.82 -11.85 22.89
N VAL A 85 -4.09 -11.26 21.70
CA VAL A 85 -4.77 -9.95 21.58
C VAL A 85 -6.15 -9.99 22.23
N ARG A 86 -6.88 -11.10 22.11
CA ARG A 86 -8.23 -11.23 22.70
C ARG A 86 -8.18 -11.14 24.22
N GLU A 87 -7.28 -11.90 24.84
CA GLU A 87 -7.13 -11.93 26.29
C GLU A 87 -6.70 -10.56 26.85
N MET A 88 -5.79 -9.88 26.14
CA MET A 88 -5.36 -8.52 26.47
C MET A 88 -6.52 -7.52 26.43
N ILE A 89 -7.32 -7.51 25.35
CA ILE A 89 -8.47 -6.61 25.22
C ILE A 89 -9.49 -6.86 26.35
N ASP A 90 -9.76 -8.12 26.67
CA ASP A 90 -10.69 -8.47 27.74
C ASP A 90 -10.17 -8.05 29.12
N GLY A 91 -8.85 -8.12 29.34
CA GLY A 91 -8.19 -7.56 30.51
C GLY A 91 -8.40 -6.05 30.65
N CYS A 92 -8.18 -5.28 29.57
CA CYS A 92 -8.41 -3.83 29.56
C CYS A 92 -9.89 -3.49 29.84
N ARG A 93 -10.83 -4.23 29.26
CA ARG A 93 -12.28 -4.03 29.46
C ARG A 93 -12.70 -4.28 30.91
N ARG A 94 -12.16 -5.32 31.56
CA ARG A 94 -12.41 -5.58 33.00
C ARG A 94 -11.95 -4.44 33.89
N LEU A 95 -10.91 -3.71 33.47
CA LEU A 95 -10.40 -2.52 34.15
C LEU A 95 -11.14 -1.23 33.74
N ALA A 96 -12.24 -1.32 32.98
CA ALA A 96 -12.99 -0.19 32.43
C ALA A 96 -12.15 0.78 31.56
N LEU A 97 -11.07 0.29 30.95
CA LEU A 97 -10.25 1.07 30.03
C LEU A 97 -10.89 1.12 28.64
N LYS A 98 -10.84 2.29 28.00
CA LYS A 98 -11.26 2.44 26.60
C LYS A 98 -10.13 1.97 25.68
N VAL A 99 -10.45 1.08 24.76
CA VAL A 99 -9.50 0.53 23.77
C VAL A 99 -9.93 0.97 22.37
N SER A 100 -9.01 1.59 21.64
CA SER A 100 -9.19 2.01 20.25
C SER A 100 -7.94 1.67 19.44
N VAL A 101 -8.12 1.42 18.14
CA VAL A 101 -7.01 1.24 17.18
C VAL A 101 -6.74 2.57 16.49
N LEU A 102 -5.48 2.96 16.40
CA LEU A 102 -5.01 4.09 15.60
C LEU A 102 -4.12 3.55 14.48
N SER A 103 -4.57 3.69 13.24
CA SER A 103 -3.79 3.38 12.03
C SER A 103 -3.61 4.65 11.18
N GLY A 104 -2.56 4.68 10.36
CA GLY A 104 -2.18 5.82 9.51
C GLY A 104 -2.05 5.45 8.04
#